data_AF-A0A7X6ZEW2-F1
#
_entry.id   AF-A0A7X6ZEW2-F1
#
_cell.length_a   1.000
_cell.length_b   1.000
_cell.length_c   1.000
_cell.angle_alpha   90.00
_cell.angle_beta   90.00
_cell.angle_gamma   90.00
#
_symmetry.space_group_name_H-M   'P 1'
#
loop_
_entity.id
_entity.type
_entity.pdbx_description
1 polymer ?
#
loop_
_entity_poly.entity_id
_entity_poly.type
_entity_poly.pdbx_seq_one_letter_code
_entity_poly.pdbx_strand_id
1 'polypeptide(L)' 'PACTFSAAGVPSSGGTVTLTNKYNKRLYIILNPVAGRVRVDENPPENWK' A
#
# COMPACT_ATOMS: atom_id res chain seq x y z
N PRO A 1 0.54 12.35 4.58
CA PRO A 1 -0.13 11.70 3.44
C PRO A 1 -1.27 10.82 3.98
N ALA A 2 -2.44 10.85 3.36
CA ALA A 2 -3.60 10.07 3.81
C ALA A 2 -4.41 9.57 2.61
N CYS A 3 -5.06 8.41 2.77
CA CYS A 3 -6.04 7.87 1.85
C CYS A 3 -7.35 7.70 2.61
N THR A 4 -8.46 8.09 2.00
CA THR A 4 -9.81 7.96 2.56
C THR A 4 -10.55 6.82 1.87
N PHE A 5 -11.57 6.28 2.53
CA PHE A 5 -12.38 5.17 2.01
C PHE A 5 -13.86 5.55 2.06
N SER A 6 -14.61 5.15 1.04
CA SER A 6 -16.07 5.24 1.05
C SER A 6 -16.67 4.16 1.95
N ALA A 7 -17.98 4.27 2.25
CA ALA A 7 -18.70 3.25 3.03
C ALA A 7 -18.71 1.86 2.34
N ALA A 8 -18.50 1.81 1.03
CA ALA A 8 -18.36 0.57 0.26
C ALA A 8 -16.94 -0.03 0.31
N GLY A 9 -16.01 0.58 1.06
CA GLY A 9 -14.61 0.15 1.15
C GLY A 9 -13.74 0.55 -0.05
N VAL A 10 -14.29 1.30 -1.01
CA VAL A 10 -13.53 1.80 -2.17
C VAL A 10 -12.64 2.96 -1.72
N PRO A 11 -11.30 2.90 -1.94
CA PRO A 11 -10.38 3.96 -1.58
C PRO A 11 -10.48 5.14 -2.54
N SER A 12 -10.18 6.36 -2.07
CA SER A 12 -10.09 7.55 -2.92
C SER A 12 -8.88 7.54 -3.86
N SER A 13 -7.83 6.79 -3.50
CA SER A 13 -6.68 6.55 -4.35
C SER A 13 -6.02 5.21 -4.00
N GLY A 14 -5.45 4.54 -5.01
CA GLY A 14 -4.56 3.40 -4.79
C GLY A 14 -3.12 3.84 -4.62
N GLY A 15 -2.23 2.89 -4.33
CA GLY A 15 -0.80 3.16 -4.33
C GLY A 15 0.01 2.23 -3.45
N THR A 16 1.29 2.58 -3.31
CA THR A 16 2.24 1.87 -2.44
C THR A 16 2.98 2.88 -1.57
N VAL A 17 3.01 2.64 -0.26
CA VAL A 17 3.83 3.40 0.68
C VAL A 17 4.97 2.51 1.14
N THR A 18 6.20 3.00 0.98
CA THR A 18 7.40 2.31 1.46
C THR A 18 7.79 2.85 2.82
N LEU A 19 7.79 1.98 3.83
CA LEU A 19 8.36 2.26 5.13
C LEU A 19 9.78 1.73 5.19
N THR A 20 10.71 2.53 5.70
CA THR A 20 12.10 2.13 5.91
C THR A 20 12.49 2.42 7.35
N ASN A 21 13.24 1.52 7.97
CA ASN A 21 13.80 1.75 9.30
C ASN A 21 15.32 2.02 9.24
N LYS A 22 15.92 2.37 10.38
CA LYS A 22 17.37 2.62 10.52
C LYS A 22 18.26 1.41 10.20
N TYR A 23 17.69 0.21 10.10
CA TYR A 23 18.38 -1.04 9.77
C TYR A 23 18.20 -1.44 8.30
N ASN A 24 17.72 -0.52 7.45
CA ASN A 24 17.43 -0.76 6.03
C ASN A 24 16.37 -1.85 5.75
N LYS A 25 15.59 -2.27 6.76
CA LYS A 25 14.41 -3.10 6.49
C LYS A 25 13.35 -2.25 5.82
N ARG A 26 12.75 -2.80 4.77
CA ARG A 26 11.68 -2.17 3.99
C ARG A 26 10.38 -2.93 4.18
N LEU A 27 9.30 -2.19 4.36
CA LEU A 27 7.95 -2.72 4.32
C LEU A 27 7.16 -1.93 3.28
N TYR A 28 6.38 -2.64 2.49
CA TYR A 28 5.53 -2.09 1.45
C TYR A 28 4.08 -2.24 1.87
N ILE A 29 3.42 -1.11 2.10
CA ILE A 29 1.97 -1.04 2.31
C ILE A 29 1.34 -0.79 0.94
N ILE A 30 0.60 -1.76 0.43
CA ILE A 30 0.11 -1.77 -0.95
C ILE A 30 -1.42 -1.79 -0.92
N LEU A 31 -2.02 -0.78 -1.54
CA LEU A 31 -3.47 -0.59 -1.59
C LEU A 31 -3.98 -0.83 -3.02
N ASN A 32 -4.86 -1.81 -3.17
CA ASN A 32 -5.58 -2.05 -4.41
C ASN A 32 -6.69 -0.98 -4.58
N PRO A 33 -6.64 -0.13 -5.62
CA PRO A 33 -7.59 0.97 -5.80
C PRO A 33 -9.04 0.53 -6.06
N VAL A 34 -9.25 -0.69 -6.57
CA VAL A 34 -10.58 -1.16 -6.97
C VAL A 34 -11.26 -1.91 -5.83
N ALA A 35 -10.52 -2.82 -5.19
CA ALA A 35 -11.07 -3.68 -4.15
C ALA A 35 -10.90 -3.12 -2.72
N GLY A 36 -10.13 -2.03 -2.54
CA GLY A 36 -9.81 -1.50 -1.21
C GLY A 36 -8.93 -2.42 -0.35
N ARG A 37 -8.42 -3.51 -0.92
CA ARG A 37 -7.56 -4.46 -0.22
C ARG A 37 -6.22 -3.82 0.11
N VAL A 38 -5.91 -3.76 1.41
CA VAL A 38 -4.60 -3.37 1.92
C VAL A 38 -3.79 -4.63 2.23
N ARG A 39 -2.56 -4.71 1.72
CA ARG A 39 -1.58 -5.73 2.11
C ARG A 39 -0.29 -5.09 2.60
N VAL A 40 0.41 -5.78 3.49
CA VAL A 40 1.73 -5.40 3.99
C VAL A 40 2.69 -6.53 3.64
N ASP A 41 3.81 -6.20 3.01
CA ASP A 41 4.78 -7.17 2.51
C ASP A 41 6.20 -6.63 2.67
N GLU A 42 7.18 -7.54 2.79
CA GLU A 42 8.60 -7.19 2.72
C GLU A 42 9.09 -7.08 1.27
N ASN A 43 8.34 -7.64 0.33
CA ASN A 43 8.62 -7.58 -1.10
C ASN A 43 7.88 -6.44 -1.79
N PRO A 44 8.48 -5.80 -2.81
CA PRO A 44 7.81 -4.78 -3.60
C PRO A 44 6.63 -5.37 -4.41
N PRO A 45 5.74 -4.52 -4.96
CA PRO A 45 4.75 -4.94 -5.94
C PRO A 45 5.39 -5.72 -7.10
N GLU A 46 4.75 -6.80 -7.54
CA GLU A 46 5.28 -7.69 -8.60
C GLU A 46 5.60 -6.95 -9.91
N ASN A 47 4.85 -5.88 -10.20
CA ASN A 47 4.99 -5.06 -11.41
C ASN A 47 6.09 -3.98 -11.32
N TRP A 48 6.85 -3.90 -10.21
CA TRP A 48 7.99 -2.99 -10.06
C TRP A 48 9.34 -3.65 -10.39
N LYS A 49 9.30 -4.88 -10.88
CA LYS A 49 10.48 -5.68 -11.19
C LYS A 49 10.93 -5.49 -12.63
#